data_AF-A0AAV7ZB86-F1
#
_entry.id   AF-A0AAV7ZB86-F1
#
_cell.length_a   1.000
_cell.length_b   1.000
_cell.length_c   1.000
_cell.angle_alpha   90.00
_cell.angle_beta   90.00
_cell.angle_gamma   90.00
#
_symmetry.space_group_name_H-M   'P 1'
#
loop_
_entity.id
_entity.type
_entity.pdbx_description
1 polymer ?
#
loop_
_entity_poly.entity_id
_entity_poly.type
_entity_poly.pdbx_seq_one_letter_code
_entity_poly.pdbx_strand_id
1 'polypeptide(L)'
;MKNVVNLKSDLSSIRPTIDNTKIPLFSAEQYLEEDSCLGYYGPLGPYGPLGTLGPIGDNSWNPSYWISGFGSWTNWNTSSYGTLGPNGPLGINGPVSENQYYGEKNPGKKLFSTNDFARHSRGMGIFTSLGPIGPLGALSILGPLGPLGQLYQTNTNGEYLANGEVVRSVTVDFDGDGNKRNYRLFENYPEEYAKKMPNNDASFMVIGESSSFDDVDSYPFTSLSTQIVTILLVPEKQLDAFTLTISDTNGNVIAVSDLDTYINWVQIEIPAQTSLVAKVQCTYSGQMLTSSYRLIVTGSSEILSKTEITGDHISTWKN
;
A
#
# COMPACT_ATOMS: atom_id res chain seq x y z
N MET A 1 -14.01 -1.60 5.98
CA MET A 1 -13.74 -0.19 5.69
C MET A 1 -13.12 0.44 6.92
N LYS A 2 -12.07 1.25 6.74
CA LYS A 2 -11.46 1.99 7.84
C LYS A 2 -11.35 3.46 7.56
N ASN A 3 -11.55 4.23 8.62
CA ASN A 3 -11.04 5.58 8.77
C ASN A 3 -10.70 5.77 10.25
N VAL A 4 -9.45 6.11 10.57
CA VAL A 4 -8.98 6.31 11.95
C VAL A 4 -9.76 7.44 12.64
N VAL A 5 -10.30 8.40 11.88
CA VAL A 5 -11.12 9.50 12.40
C VAL A 5 -12.42 9.00 13.03
N ASN A 6 -12.95 7.85 12.62
CA ASN A 6 -14.13 7.25 13.25
C ASN A 6 -13.87 6.85 14.71
N LEU A 7 -12.61 6.67 15.10
CA LEU A 7 -12.24 6.39 16.49
C LEU A 7 -12.37 7.63 17.37
N LYS A 8 -12.29 8.87 16.83
CA LYS A 8 -12.25 10.11 17.62
C LYS A 8 -11.25 10.05 18.79
N SER A 9 -10.10 9.43 18.54
CA SER A 9 -9.06 9.12 19.53
C SER A 9 -9.47 8.15 20.66
N ASP A 10 -10.63 7.50 20.56
CA ASP A 10 -11.08 6.43 21.46
C ASP A 10 -10.70 5.06 20.89
N LEU A 11 -9.73 4.41 21.54
CA LEU A 11 -9.25 3.08 21.17
C LEU A 11 -9.95 1.95 21.95
N SER A 12 -10.97 2.27 22.75
CA SER A 12 -11.62 1.33 23.68
C SER A 12 -12.38 0.20 23.00
N SER A 13 -12.83 0.38 21.75
CA SER A 13 -13.48 -0.67 20.95
C SER A 13 -12.48 -1.60 20.25
N ILE A 14 -11.22 -1.19 20.12
CA ILE A 14 -10.20 -1.95 19.39
C ILE A 14 -9.83 -3.22 20.16
N ARG A 15 -9.91 -4.36 19.48
CA ARG A 15 -9.42 -5.63 19.98
C ARG A 15 -8.40 -6.19 19.00
N PRO A 16 -7.30 -6.80 19.48
CA PRO A 16 -6.86 -6.83 20.87
C PRO A 16 -6.54 -5.42 21.39
N THR A 17 -6.86 -5.19 22.67
CA THR A 17 -6.67 -3.87 23.31
C THR A 17 -5.22 -3.43 23.19
N ILE A 18 -5.02 -2.16 22.90
CA ILE A 18 -3.69 -1.57 22.79
C ILE A 18 -3.19 -1.22 24.19
N ASP A 19 -2.06 -1.82 24.56
CA ASP A 19 -1.32 -1.50 25.76
C ASP A 19 -0.29 -0.43 25.43
N ASN A 20 -0.55 0.81 25.87
CA ASN A 20 0.35 1.95 25.64
C ASN A 20 1.76 1.74 26.22
N THR A 21 1.95 0.84 27.19
CA THR A 21 3.31 0.49 27.67
C THR A 21 4.09 -0.38 26.69
N LYS A 22 3.40 -0.97 25.70
CA LYS A 22 3.95 -1.73 24.58
C LYS A 22 3.89 -0.94 23.28
N ILE A 23 3.73 0.38 23.34
CA ILE A 23 3.93 1.26 22.19
C ILE A 23 5.30 1.91 22.36
N PRO A 24 6.16 1.92 21.32
CA PRO A 24 7.46 2.54 21.42
C PRO A 24 7.33 4.08 21.48
N LEU A 25 8.09 4.72 22.37
CA LEU A 25 8.28 6.19 22.49
C LEU A 25 7.05 7.02 22.91
N PHE A 26 5.87 6.73 22.40
CA PHE A 26 4.63 7.51 22.59
C PHE A 26 3.44 6.60 22.89
N SER A 27 2.27 7.18 23.19
CA SER A 27 1.01 6.43 23.25
C SER A 27 0.47 6.13 21.84
N ALA A 28 -0.44 5.17 21.74
CA ALA A 28 -1.12 4.87 20.48
C ALA A 28 -1.91 6.07 19.98
N GLU A 29 -2.58 6.81 20.87
CA GLU A 29 -3.35 8.02 20.55
C GLU A 29 -2.45 9.12 19.96
N GLN A 30 -1.23 9.30 20.50
CA GLN A 30 -0.25 10.25 19.95
C GLN A 30 0.22 9.85 18.55
N TYR A 31 0.23 8.56 18.22
CA TYR A 31 0.50 8.10 16.85
C TYR A 31 -0.66 8.37 15.88
N LEU A 32 -1.84 8.71 16.39
CA LEU A 32 -3.00 9.09 15.58
C LEU A 32 -3.17 10.59 15.46
N GLU A 33 -2.29 11.41 16.03
CA GLU A 33 -2.31 12.87 15.83
C GLU A 33 -1.95 13.24 14.37
N GLU A 34 -2.43 14.41 13.93
CA GLU A 34 -2.27 14.91 12.55
C GLU A 34 -0.81 15.18 12.14
N ASP A 35 0.07 15.43 13.10
CA ASP A 35 1.51 15.64 12.87
C ASP A 35 2.31 14.32 12.98
N SER A 36 1.62 13.19 13.14
CA SER A 36 2.21 11.89 13.39
C SER A 36 2.27 11.00 12.14
N CYS A 37 2.46 9.69 12.33
CA CYS A 37 2.82 8.76 11.27
C CYS A 37 1.72 8.53 10.21
N LEU A 38 0.46 8.84 10.53
CA LEU A 38 -0.67 8.75 9.61
C LEU A 38 -1.09 10.09 8.99
N GLY A 39 -0.48 11.17 9.48
CA GLY A 39 -0.81 12.53 9.13
C GLY A 39 -0.02 13.07 7.94
N TYR A 40 -0.28 14.33 7.61
CA TYR A 40 0.24 14.98 6.41
C TYR A 40 1.76 15.18 6.42
N TYR A 41 2.35 15.38 7.60
CA TYR A 41 3.80 15.49 7.80
C TYR A 41 4.48 14.15 8.09
N GLY A 42 3.68 13.08 8.18
CA GLY A 42 4.16 11.72 8.38
C GLY A 42 4.73 11.07 7.11
N PRO A 43 5.18 9.81 7.20
CA PRO A 43 5.71 9.04 6.08
C PRO A 43 4.69 8.74 4.98
N LEU A 44 3.38 8.87 5.24
CA LEU A 44 2.34 8.72 4.22
C LEU A 44 2.08 9.99 3.42
N GLY A 45 2.58 11.14 3.89
CA GLY A 45 2.32 12.44 3.26
C GLY A 45 3.20 12.74 2.04
N PRO A 46 2.99 13.91 1.39
CA PRO A 46 3.75 14.34 0.20
C PRO A 46 5.26 14.45 0.40
N TYR A 47 5.70 14.64 1.64
CA TYR A 47 7.13 14.73 1.99
C TYR A 47 7.73 13.37 2.38
N GLY A 48 6.90 12.35 2.51
CA GLY A 48 7.31 10.99 2.84
C GLY A 48 7.81 10.20 1.62
N PRO A 49 8.18 8.93 1.81
CA PRO A 49 8.72 8.06 0.74
C PRO A 49 7.79 7.85 -0.46
N LEU A 50 6.49 8.07 -0.30
CA LEU A 50 5.51 7.91 -1.37
C LEU A 50 5.23 9.20 -2.14
N GLY A 51 5.63 10.35 -1.60
CA GLY A 51 5.40 11.64 -2.23
C GLY A 51 6.46 12.00 -3.26
N THR A 52 6.39 13.22 -3.77
CA THR A 52 7.23 13.70 -4.87
C THR A 52 8.71 13.65 -4.54
N LEU A 53 9.10 13.90 -3.28
CA LEU A 53 10.50 13.84 -2.81
C LEU A 53 10.99 12.42 -2.51
N GLY A 54 10.10 11.42 -2.58
CA GLY A 54 10.42 10.03 -2.30
C GLY A 54 11.17 9.33 -3.44
N PRO A 55 11.64 8.09 -3.21
CA PRO A 55 12.36 7.28 -4.20
C PRO A 55 11.55 6.92 -5.44
N ILE A 56 10.23 7.13 -5.44
CA ILE A 56 9.33 6.91 -6.59
C ILE A 56 8.99 8.18 -7.36
N GLY A 57 9.55 9.34 -6.98
CA GLY A 57 9.45 10.58 -7.77
C GLY A 57 10.40 10.61 -8.98
N ASP A 58 10.20 11.57 -9.86
CA ASP A 58 10.96 11.77 -11.11
C ASP A 58 12.04 12.87 -10.99
N ASN A 59 12.33 13.34 -9.77
CA ASN A 59 13.31 14.39 -9.55
C ASN A 59 14.72 13.99 -10.00
N SER A 60 15.46 14.95 -10.54
CA SER A 60 16.84 14.76 -11.04
C SER A 60 17.85 14.28 -9.99
N TRP A 61 17.57 14.51 -8.71
CA TRP A 61 18.40 14.07 -7.60
C TRP A 61 17.95 12.73 -6.99
N ASN A 62 16.91 12.08 -7.52
CA ASN A 62 16.42 10.81 -6.98
C ASN A 62 17.53 9.74 -7.03
N PRO A 63 18.00 9.23 -5.87
CA PRO A 63 19.07 8.22 -5.83
C PRO A 63 18.73 6.94 -6.60
N SER A 64 17.45 6.58 -6.71
CA SER A 64 16.99 5.41 -7.47
C SER A 64 17.36 5.52 -8.96
N TYR A 65 17.33 6.72 -9.53
CA TYR A 65 17.77 6.99 -10.90
C TYR A 65 19.27 6.71 -11.06
N TRP A 66 20.08 7.16 -10.10
CA TRP A 66 21.53 6.95 -10.13
C TRP A 66 21.91 5.48 -9.89
N ILE A 67 21.29 4.83 -8.90
CA ILE A 67 21.58 3.43 -8.52
C ILE A 67 21.19 2.44 -9.63
N SER A 68 20.10 2.68 -10.35
CA SER A 68 19.71 1.87 -11.51
C SER A 68 20.67 1.98 -12.69
N GLY A 69 21.42 3.08 -12.81
CA GLY A 69 22.43 3.29 -13.85
C GLY A 69 23.78 2.59 -13.62
N PHE A 70 24.06 2.08 -12.41
CA PHE A 70 25.39 1.54 -12.06
C PHE A 70 25.61 0.05 -12.41
N GLY A 71 24.56 -0.71 -12.76
CA GLY A 71 24.71 -2.10 -13.19
C GLY A 71 23.52 -3.00 -12.84
N SER A 72 23.59 -4.26 -13.29
CA SER A 72 22.58 -5.28 -12.98
C SER A 72 22.69 -5.75 -11.53
N TRP A 73 21.55 -5.74 -10.83
CA TRP A 73 21.40 -6.24 -9.46
C TRP A 73 20.94 -7.70 -9.38
N THR A 74 20.87 -8.42 -10.52
CA THR A 74 20.25 -9.74 -10.60
C THR A 74 20.87 -10.76 -9.64
N ASN A 75 22.21 -10.82 -9.55
CA ASN A 75 22.90 -11.74 -8.63
C ASN A 75 22.63 -11.43 -7.16
N TRP A 76 22.45 -10.15 -6.82
CA TRP A 76 22.11 -9.77 -5.46
C TRP A 76 20.64 -10.10 -5.17
N ASN A 77 19.72 -9.79 -6.10
CA ASN A 77 18.28 -10.07 -5.97
C ASN A 77 17.98 -11.55 -5.70
N THR A 78 18.73 -12.46 -6.32
CA THR A 78 18.56 -13.92 -6.14
C THR A 78 19.44 -14.52 -5.05
N SER A 79 20.30 -13.73 -4.40
CA SER A 79 21.09 -14.19 -3.25
C SER A 79 20.18 -14.49 -2.06
N SER A 80 20.67 -15.22 -1.06
CA SER A 80 19.87 -15.58 0.13
C SER A 80 19.29 -14.37 0.87
N TYR A 81 19.95 -13.21 0.80
CA TYR A 81 19.52 -11.94 1.41
C TYR A 81 18.97 -10.94 0.38
N GLY A 82 18.91 -11.35 -0.88
CA GLY A 82 18.34 -10.57 -1.97
C GLY A 82 16.83 -10.42 -1.84
N THR A 83 16.28 -9.52 -2.63
CA THR A 83 14.84 -9.24 -2.69
C THR A 83 13.97 -10.49 -2.93
N LEU A 84 14.47 -11.45 -3.70
CA LEU A 84 13.81 -12.70 -4.04
C LEU A 84 14.37 -13.92 -3.28
N GLY A 85 15.26 -13.71 -2.31
CA GLY A 85 15.85 -14.78 -1.52
C GLY A 85 15.00 -15.16 -0.29
N PRO A 86 15.28 -16.31 0.34
CA PRO A 86 14.57 -16.77 1.54
C PRO A 86 14.68 -15.86 2.76
N ASN A 87 15.78 -15.09 2.90
CA ASN A 87 15.93 -14.06 3.93
C ASN A 87 15.55 -12.66 3.44
N GLY A 88 15.06 -12.57 2.21
CA GLY A 88 14.57 -11.35 1.61
C GLY A 88 13.18 -10.95 2.10
N PRO A 89 12.72 -9.75 1.73
CA PRO A 89 11.38 -9.24 2.02
C PRO A 89 10.24 -10.18 1.59
N LEU A 90 10.40 -10.94 0.50
CA LEU A 90 9.40 -11.87 -0.02
C LEU A 90 9.60 -13.33 0.42
N GLY A 91 10.70 -13.63 1.12
CA GLY A 91 11.05 -14.99 1.52
C GLY A 91 10.38 -15.46 2.81
N ILE A 92 10.65 -16.71 3.19
CA ILE A 92 10.13 -17.37 4.39
C ILE A 92 10.51 -16.68 5.70
N ASN A 93 11.64 -15.97 5.71
CA ASN A 93 12.07 -15.17 6.85
C ASN A 93 11.71 -13.69 6.71
N GLY A 94 11.05 -13.32 5.62
CA GLY A 94 10.59 -11.97 5.33
C GLY A 94 9.26 -11.62 6.02
N PRO A 95 8.90 -10.32 6.04
CA PRO A 95 7.70 -9.78 6.69
C PRO A 95 6.38 -10.26 6.11
N VAL A 96 6.38 -10.80 4.87
CA VAL A 96 5.16 -11.27 4.19
C VAL A 96 4.96 -12.78 4.28
N SER A 97 5.80 -13.48 5.05
CA SER A 97 5.56 -14.89 5.35
C SER A 97 4.51 -15.04 6.45
N GLU A 98 3.67 -16.07 6.39
CA GLU A 98 2.64 -16.31 7.41
C GLU A 98 3.24 -16.48 8.82
N ASN A 99 4.39 -17.16 8.92
CA ASN A 99 5.07 -17.37 10.20
C ASN A 99 5.58 -16.06 10.82
N GLN A 100 6.15 -15.15 10.03
CA GLN A 100 6.61 -13.84 10.56
C GLN A 100 5.43 -12.88 10.79
N TYR A 101 4.40 -12.96 9.95
CA TYR A 101 3.26 -12.05 9.97
C TYR A 101 2.23 -12.38 11.04
N TYR A 102 1.84 -13.66 11.20
CA TYR A 102 0.82 -14.10 12.17
C TYR A 102 1.37 -14.79 13.41
N GLY A 103 2.58 -15.33 13.34
CA GLY A 103 3.03 -16.37 14.27
C GLY A 103 2.83 -16.07 15.75
N GLU A 104 2.31 -17.06 16.48
CA GLU A 104 2.49 -17.51 17.88
C GLU A 104 3.93 -17.79 18.35
N LYS A 105 4.22 -17.71 19.65
CA LYS A 105 5.55 -17.73 20.31
C LYS A 105 6.15 -19.15 20.30
N ASN A 106 7.31 -19.39 19.64
CA ASN A 106 8.43 -20.25 20.13
C ASN A 106 9.54 -20.55 19.09
N PRO A 107 10.85 -20.44 19.43
CA PRO A 107 11.47 -19.52 20.39
C PRO A 107 12.38 -18.48 19.70
N GLY A 108 12.19 -17.20 20.04
CA GLY A 108 13.16 -16.17 19.70
C GLY A 108 12.60 -14.75 19.68
N LYS A 109 12.03 -14.35 18.54
CA LYS A 109 11.44 -13.02 18.27
C LYS A 109 10.53 -13.14 17.04
N LYS A 110 9.40 -12.45 17.03
CA LYS A 110 8.48 -12.33 15.89
C LYS A 110 8.52 -10.89 15.40
N LEU A 111 8.47 -10.65 14.09
CA LEU A 111 8.56 -9.28 13.56
C LEU A 111 7.40 -8.39 14.03
N PHE A 112 6.17 -8.92 14.04
CA PHE A 112 4.94 -8.16 14.34
C PHE A 112 4.28 -8.50 15.68
N SER A 113 5.02 -9.09 16.61
CA SER A 113 4.53 -9.27 17.99
C SER A 113 5.55 -8.84 19.03
N THR A 114 6.52 -8.01 18.63
CA THR A 114 7.47 -7.37 19.54
C THR A 114 6.76 -6.36 20.45
N ASN A 115 5.73 -5.69 19.94
CA ASN A 115 5.00 -4.63 20.60
C ASN A 115 3.61 -4.44 19.95
N ASP A 116 2.73 -3.64 20.55
CA ASP A 116 1.35 -3.51 20.08
C ASP A 116 1.24 -2.65 18.80
N PHE A 117 2.17 -1.73 18.57
CA PHE A 117 2.26 -0.96 17.32
C PHE A 117 2.49 -1.89 16.13
N ALA A 118 3.45 -2.80 16.26
CA ALA A 118 3.78 -3.80 15.25
C ALA A 118 2.63 -4.80 15.04
N ARG A 119 1.90 -5.15 16.11
CA ARG A 119 0.69 -5.98 15.98
C ARG A 119 -0.38 -5.29 15.13
N HIS A 120 -0.53 -3.97 15.32
CA HIS A 120 -1.51 -3.11 14.63
C HIS A 120 -1.03 -2.58 13.27
N SER A 121 0.18 -2.90 12.83
CA SER A 121 0.61 -2.70 11.43
C SER A 121 0.19 -3.85 10.52
N ARG A 122 -0.48 -4.88 11.05
CA ARG A 122 -1.04 -5.98 10.26
C ARG A 122 -2.43 -5.61 9.71
N GLY A 123 -2.95 -6.51 8.87
CA GLY A 123 -4.26 -6.42 8.25
C GLY A 123 -5.34 -6.12 9.27
N MET A 124 -6.21 -5.19 8.92
CA MET A 124 -7.24 -4.62 9.76
C MET A 124 -6.79 -3.81 11.00
N GLY A 125 -5.48 -3.66 11.24
CA GLY A 125 -4.92 -2.80 12.29
C GLY A 125 -4.88 -1.30 11.96
N ILE A 126 -4.83 -0.46 13.00
CA ILE A 126 -4.89 1.01 12.84
C ILE A 126 -3.65 1.61 12.14
N PHE A 127 -2.51 0.92 12.18
CA PHE A 127 -1.24 1.34 11.56
C PHE A 127 -0.92 0.54 10.29
N THR A 128 -1.90 -0.18 9.73
CA THR A 128 -1.66 -1.11 8.61
C THR A 128 -1.06 -0.47 7.37
N SER A 129 -1.30 0.82 7.13
CA SER A 129 -0.77 1.56 5.99
C SER A 129 0.77 1.69 6.05
N LEU A 130 1.33 1.57 7.26
CA LEU A 130 2.77 1.55 7.53
C LEU A 130 3.35 0.13 7.51
N GLY A 131 2.49 -0.88 7.46
CA GLY A 131 2.86 -2.29 7.54
C GLY A 131 3.30 -2.90 6.21
N PRO A 132 3.66 -4.20 6.22
CA PRO A 132 4.24 -4.87 5.06
C PRO A 132 3.25 -5.13 3.92
N ILE A 133 1.94 -5.12 4.21
CA ILE A 133 0.84 -5.17 3.22
C ILE A 133 0.23 -3.78 2.94
N GLY A 134 0.84 -2.74 3.51
CA GLY A 134 0.50 -1.35 3.25
C GLY A 134 1.34 -0.76 2.12
N PRO A 135 1.04 0.48 1.71
CA PRO A 135 1.72 1.17 0.63
C PRO A 135 3.23 1.43 0.89
N LEU A 136 3.69 1.42 2.13
CA LEU A 136 5.12 1.48 2.48
C LEU A 136 5.81 0.11 2.54
N GLY A 137 5.04 -0.97 2.35
CA GLY A 137 5.46 -2.34 2.59
C GLY A 137 6.12 -3.05 1.42
N ALA A 138 6.54 -4.29 1.67
CA ALA A 138 7.19 -5.16 0.69
C ALA A 138 6.31 -5.53 -0.51
N LEU A 139 4.98 -5.48 -0.35
CA LEU A 139 4.05 -5.78 -1.44
C LEU A 139 3.64 -4.55 -2.26
N SER A 140 4.23 -3.39 -1.99
CA SER A 140 3.86 -2.13 -2.66
C SER A 140 4.95 -1.59 -3.58
N ILE A 141 4.74 -0.37 -4.08
CA ILE A 141 5.59 0.36 -5.02
C ILE A 141 7.03 0.55 -4.51
N LEU A 142 7.22 0.67 -3.19
CA LEU A 142 8.54 0.79 -2.56
C LEU A 142 9.22 -0.56 -2.34
N GLY A 143 8.47 -1.65 -2.49
CA GLY A 143 8.94 -3.01 -2.29
C GLY A 143 9.63 -3.60 -3.51
N PRO A 144 10.13 -4.84 -3.38
CA PRO A 144 10.74 -5.61 -4.47
C PRO A 144 9.89 -5.77 -5.72
N LEU A 145 8.57 -5.75 -5.58
CA LEU A 145 7.62 -6.00 -6.65
C LEU A 145 7.37 -4.76 -7.49
N GLY A 146 7.74 -3.58 -6.98
CA GLY A 146 7.63 -2.30 -7.64
C GLY A 146 8.83 -1.95 -8.52
N PRO A 147 8.80 -0.77 -9.17
CA PRO A 147 9.83 -0.33 -10.11
C PRO A 147 11.23 -0.27 -9.49
N LEU A 148 11.30 -0.06 -8.17
CA LEU A 148 12.56 -0.01 -7.42
C LEU A 148 13.24 -1.37 -7.28
N GLY A 149 12.51 -2.49 -7.38
CA GLY A 149 13.06 -3.84 -7.31
C GLY A 149 13.84 -4.26 -8.56
N GLN A 150 13.65 -3.54 -9.68
CA GLN A 150 14.33 -3.76 -10.97
C GLN A 150 14.29 -5.23 -11.44
N LEU A 151 13.14 -5.89 -11.28
CA LEU A 151 12.97 -7.29 -11.66
C LEU A 151 12.85 -7.47 -13.18
N TYR A 152 12.16 -6.53 -13.83
CA TYR A 152 11.87 -6.53 -15.25
C TYR A 152 11.95 -5.11 -15.82
N GLN A 153 12.13 -4.99 -17.14
CA GLN A 153 11.95 -3.74 -17.86
C GLN A 153 10.45 -3.43 -17.97
N THR A 154 10.08 -2.16 -18.12
CA THR A 154 8.68 -1.75 -18.36
C THR A 154 8.49 -1.18 -19.76
N ASN A 155 7.29 -1.32 -20.33
CA ASN A 155 6.91 -0.57 -21.53
C ASN A 155 6.53 0.89 -21.18
N THR A 156 6.11 1.68 -22.17
CA THR A 156 5.69 3.08 -21.98
C THR A 156 4.44 3.24 -21.13
N ASN A 157 3.65 2.18 -20.98
CA ASN A 157 2.48 2.15 -20.11
C ASN A 157 2.83 1.73 -18.68
N GLY A 158 4.07 1.36 -18.38
CA GLY A 158 4.48 0.89 -17.05
C GLY A 158 4.23 -0.59 -16.78
N GLU A 159 3.80 -1.37 -17.78
CA GLU A 159 3.66 -2.82 -17.67
C GLU A 159 5.04 -3.49 -17.74
N TYR A 160 5.29 -4.48 -16.87
CA TYR A 160 6.55 -5.23 -16.89
C TYR A 160 6.63 -6.19 -18.07
N LEU A 161 7.84 -6.37 -18.61
CA LEU A 161 8.14 -7.21 -19.76
C LEU A 161 9.16 -8.30 -19.43
N ALA A 162 8.84 -9.54 -19.80
CA ALA A 162 9.80 -10.64 -19.88
C ALA A 162 9.84 -11.15 -21.32
N ASN A 163 11.01 -11.12 -21.95
CA ASN A 163 11.18 -11.53 -23.36
C ASN A 163 10.24 -10.81 -24.34
N GLY A 164 9.86 -9.56 -24.05
CA GLY A 164 8.95 -8.76 -24.87
C GLY A 164 7.46 -8.99 -24.60
N GLU A 165 7.10 -9.92 -23.73
CA GLU A 165 5.71 -10.19 -23.33
C GLU A 165 5.39 -9.54 -21.97
N VAL A 166 4.16 -9.06 -21.83
CA VAL A 166 3.67 -8.50 -20.57
C VAL A 166 3.60 -9.60 -19.51
N VAL A 167 4.27 -9.36 -18.38
CA VAL A 167 4.22 -10.21 -17.20
C VAL A 167 3.68 -9.40 -16.03
N ARG A 168 2.81 -10.00 -15.24
CA ARG A 168 2.22 -9.33 -14.06
C ARG A 168 2.49 -10.06 -12.74
N SER A 169 3.34 -11.07 -12.77
CA SER A 169 3.71 -11.83 -11.59
C SER A 169 5.11 -12.39 -11.68
N VAL A 170 5.75 -12.57 -10.52
CA VAL A 170 7.07 -13.16 -10.37
C VAL A 170 7.01 -14.35 -9.43
N THR A 171 7.69 -15.43 -9.81
CA THR A 171 7.84 -16.61 -8.96
C THR A 171 9.12 -16.49 -8.13
N VAL A 172 8.99 -16.60 -6.83
CA VAL A 172 10.06 -16.46 -5.83
C VAL A 172 10.36 -17.83 -5.23
N ASP A 173 11.64 -18.15 -5.05
CA ASP A 173 12.07 -19.30 -4.24
C ASP A 173 11.90 -18.92 -2.76
N PHE A 174 10.79 -19.36 -2.19
CA PHE A 174 10.28 -18.82 -0.94
C PHE A 174 11.15 -19.21 0.25
N ASP A 175 11.64 -20.46 0.29
CA ASP A 175 12.46 -20.97 1.39
C ASP A 175 13.87 -21.41 0.99
N GLY A 176 14.21 -21.41 -0.30
CA GLY A 176 15.52 -21.84 -0.79
C GLY A 176 15.65 -23.35 -0.97
N ASP A 177 14.58 -24.11 -0.68
CA ASP A 177 14.51 -25.57 -0.83
C ASP A 177 13.60 -25.97 -2.01
N GLY A 178 13.33 -25.02 -2.91
CA GLY A 178 12.53 -25.23 -4.11
C GLY A 178 11.03 -25.04 -3.93
N ASN A 179 10.56 -24.67 -2.73
CA ASN A 179 9.18 -24.24 -2.55
C ASN A 179 8.99 -22.85 -3.13
N LYS A 180 8.15 -22.75 -4.16
CA LYS A 180 7.95 -21.52 -4.92
C LYS A 180 6.66 -20.82 -4.50
N ARG A 181 6.68 -19.48 -4.50
CA ARG A 181 5.49 -18.65 -4.30
C ARG A 181 5.39 -17.61 -5.41
N ASN A 182 4.18 -17.40 -5.91
CA ASN A 182 3.92 -16.39 -6.92
C ASN A 182 3.46 -15.08 -6.27
N TYR A 183 4.05 -13.97 -6.69
CA TYR A 183 3.71 -12.63 -6.24
C TYR A 183 3.27 -11.78 -7.43
N ARG A 184 2.28 -10.91 -7.22
CA ARG A 184 1.88 -9.92 -8.23
C ARG A 184 2.94 -8.83 -8.32
N LEU A 185 3.28 -8.43 -9.53
CA LEU A 185 4.15 -7.27 -9.72
C LEU A 185 3.36 -6.00 -9.40
N PHE A 186 4.06 -4.98 -8.91
CA PHE A 186 3.46 -3.70 -8.57
C PHE A 186 3.78 -2.68 -9.66
N GLU A 187 2.77 -2.29 -10.41
CA GLU A 187 2.92 -1.51 -11.64
C GLU A 187 2.67 -0.02 -11.40
N ASN A 188 3.32 0.85 -12.16
CA ASN A 188 3.09 2.30 -12.12
C ASN A 188 2.54 2.76 -13.46
N TYR A 189 1.25 3.10 -13.49
CA TYR A 189 0.54 3.39 -14.72
C TYR A 189 0.38 4.89 -14.98
N PRO A 190 0.54 5.34 -16.24
CA PRO A 190 0.01 6.62 -16.66
C PRO A 190 -1.51 6.66 -16.46
N GLU A 191 -2.01 7.81 -16.00
CA GLU A 191 -3.42 8.03 -15.69
C GLU A 191 -4.38 7.59 -16.81
N GLU A 192 -4.14 8.08 -18.03
CA GLU A 192 -4.99 7.81 -19.19
C GLU A 192 -5.07 6.33 -19.56
N TYR A 193 -4.03 5.57 -19.23
CA TYR A 193 -3.98 4.13 -19.43
C TYR A 193 -4.75 3.42 -18.31
N ALA A 194 -4.47 3.76 -17.05
CA ALA A 194 -5.12 3.18 -15.88
C ALA A 194 -6.66 3.34 -15.90
N LYS A 195 -7.17 4.51 -16.31
CA LYS A 195 -8.62 4.77 -16.47
C LYS A 195 -9.32 3.80 -17.44
N LYS A 196 -8.58 3.24 -18.40
CA LYS A 196 -9.09 2.37 -19.47
C LYS A 196 -8.87 0.88 -19.21
N MET A 197 -8.18 0.49 -18.14
CA MET A 197 -7.85 -0.91 -17.85
C MET A 197 -9.02 -1.63 -17.17
N PRO A 198 -9.77 -2.53 -17.84
CA PRO A 198 -10.94 -3.15 -17.24
C PRO A 198 -10.60 -4.21 -16.17
N ASN A 199 -9.34 -4.64 -16.08
CA ASN A 199 -8.88 -5.77 -15.28
C ASN A 199 -7.54 -5.50 -14.59
N ASN A 200 -7.34 -4.27 -14.12
CA ASN A 200 -6.19 -3.98 -13.27
C ASN A 200 -6.28 -4.81 -11.99
N ASP A 201 -5.18 -5.36 -11.50
CA ASP A 201 -5.21 -6.09 -10.23
C ASP A 201 -5.10 -5.12 -9.04
N ALA A 202 -5.08 -5.63 -7.82
CA ALA A 202 -4.88 -4.79 -6.64
C ALA A 202 -3.38 -4.54 -6.37
N SER A 203 -2.57 -4.20 -7.38
CA SER A 203 -1.12 -4.00 -7.22
C SER A 203 -0.61 -2.93 -8.18
N PHE A 204 -1.06 -1.68 -7.97
CA PHE A 204 -0.67 -0.59 -8.85
C PHE A 204 -0.63 0.78 -8.19
N MET A 205 0.09 1.69 -8.83
CA MET A 205 0.05 3.12 -8.59
C MET A 205 -0.39 3.85 -9.86
N VAL A 206 -1.07 4.98 -9.68
CA VAL A 206 -1.31 5.98 -10.72
C VAL A 206 -0.85 7.33 -10.21
N ILE A 207 -0.15 8.08 -11.06
CA ILE A 207 0.03 9.52 -10.89
C ILE A 207 -1.05 10.19 -11.73
N GLY A 208 -2.00 10.86 -11.08
CA GLY A 208 -3.13 11.51 -11.72
C GLY A 208 -3.15 13.01 -11.47
N GLU A 209 -3.94 13.72 -12.26
CA GLU A 209 -4.09 15.17 -12.18
C GLU A 209 -5.56 15.60 -12.32
N SER A 210 -6.04 16.38 -11.36
CA SER A 210 -7.38 16.98 -11.41
C SER A 210 -7.30 18.36 -12.04
N SER A 211 -8.01 18.56 -13.17
CA SER A 211 -8.12 19.86 -13.84
C SER A 211 -9.20 20.78 -13.27
N SER A 212 -10.17 20.23 -12.55
CA SER A 212 -11.22 20.98 -11.87
C SER A 212 -11.67 20.28 -10.59
N PHE A 213 -12.49 20.96 -9.78
CA PHE A 213 -13.08 20.39 -8.56
C PHE A 213 -14.31 19.51 -8.83
N ASP A 214 -14.88 19.60 -10.03
CA ASP A 214 -16.02 18.78 -10.45
C ASP A 214 -15.59 17.48 -11.16
N ASP A 215 -14.31 17.40 -11.55
CA ASP A 215 -13.75 16.21 -12.20
C ASP A 215 -13.55 15.09 -11.18
N VAL A 216 -13.96 13.87 -11.58
CA VAL A 216 -13.77 12.66 -10.79
C VAL A 216 -13.03 11.63 -11.64
N ASP A 217 -11.80 11.35 -11.26
CA ASP A 217 -11.00 10.31 -11.89
C ASP A 217 -11.43 8.95 -11.35
N SER A 218 -11.56 7.97 -12.23
CA SER A 218 -12.06 6.64 -11.89
C SER A 218 -11.09 5.56 -12.38
N TYR A 219 -10.62 4.74 -11.43
CA TYR A 219 -9.63 3.69 -11.66
C TYR A 219 -10.24 2.33 -11.30
N PRO A 220 -10.73 1.57 -12.30
CA PRO A 220 -11.26 0.24 -12.08
C PRO A 220 -10.14 -0.75 -11.72
N PHE A 221 -10.44 -1.68 -10.82
CA PHE A 221 -9.56 -2.79 -10.47
C PHE A 221 -10.36 -4.01 -10.01
N THR A 222 -9.76 -5.20 -10.10
CA THR A 222 -10.35 -6.47 -9.71
C THR A 222 -9.43 -7.19 -8.75
N SER A 223 -9.99 -7.61 -7.61
CA SER A 223 -9.27 -8.49 -6.70
C SER A 223 -9.28 -9.91 -7.22
N LEU A 224 -8.15 -10.45 -7.68
CA LEU A 224 -8.10 -11.80 -8.25
C LEU A 224 -8.22 -12.93 -7.21
N SER A 225 -7.84 -12.66 -5.97
CA SER A 225 -7.96 -13.55 -4.81
C SER A 225 -8.70 -12.83 -3.68
N THR A 226 -9.20 -13.59 -2.70
CA THR A 226 -9.67 -12.96 -1.46
C THR A 226 -8.46 -12.37 -0.75
N GLN A 227 -8.46 -11.07 -0.51
CA GLN A 227 -7.31 -10.40 0.10
C GLN A 227 -7.73 -9.10 0.78
N ILE A 228 -6.88 -8.64 1.69
CA ILE A 228 -6.93 -7.29 2.20
C ILE A 228 -6.26 -6.36 1.19
N VAL A 229 -6.95 -5.28 0.82
CA VAL A 229 -6.44 -4.22 -0.06
C VAL A 229 -6.39 -2.91 0.70
N THR A 230 -5.22 -2.27 0.69
CA THR A 230 -4.99 -0.93 1.23
C THR A 230 -4.91 0.05 0.06
N ILE A 231 -5.76 1.07 0.07
CA ILE A 231 -5.83 2.10 -0.95
C ILE A 231 -5.46 3.43 -0.31
N LEU A 232 -4.39 4.05 -0.77
CA LEU A 232 -3.85 5.30 -0.25
C LEU A 232 -3.88 6.35 -1.36
N LEU A 233 -4.28 7.57 -1.00
CA LEU A 233 -4.27 8.73 -1.85
C LEU A 233 -3.32 9.78 -1.26
N VAL A 234 -2.18 9.99 -1.91
CA VAL A 234 -1.17 10.97 -1.50
C VAL A 234 -1.27 12.19 -2.41
N PRO A 235 -1.67 13.36 -1.90
CA PRO A 235 -1.54 14.60 -2.65
C PRO A 235 -0.05 14.85 -2.92
N GLU A 236 0.33 15.35 -4.10
CA GLU A 236 1.72 15.72 -4.35
C GLU A 236 2.06 17.12 -3.81
N LYS A 237 1.04 17.96 -3.58
CA LYS A 237 1.20 19.34 -3.12
C LYS A 237 0.42 19.56 -1.83
N GLN A 238 1.05 20.28 -0.88
CA GLN A 238 0.55 20.47 0.47
C GLN A 238 -0.85 21.11 0.57
N LEU A 239 -1.18 21.95 -0.40
CA LEU A 239 -2.38 22.80 -0.36
C LEU A 239 -3.56 22.20 -1.13
N ASP A 240 -3.44 20.97 -1.62
CA ASP A 240 -4.50 20.27 -2.33
C ASP A 240 -5.21 19.29 -1.38
N ALA A 241 -6.54 19.37 -1.33
CA ALA A 241 -7.38 18.41 -0.64
C ALA A 241 -8.10 17.52 -1.66
N PHE A 242 -8.21 16.25 -1.33
CA PHE A 242 -8.85 15.26 -2.18
C PHE A 242 -9.76 14.35 -1.38
N THR A 243 -10.80 13.84 -2.05
CA THR A 243 -11.63 12.76 -1.55
C THR A 243 -11.28 11.47 -2.28
N LEU A 244 -11.11 10.39 -1.51
CA LEU A 244 -11.00 9.02 -2.01
C LEU A 244 -12.33 8.29 -1.79
N THR A 245 -12.96 7.84 -2.87
CA THR A 245 -14.19 7.04 -2.82
C THR A 245 -13.96 5.68 -3.47
N ILE A 246 -14.36 4.60 -2.81
CA ILE A 246 -14.41 3.26 -3.41
C ILE A 246 -15.86 2.91 -3.68
N SER A 247 -16.18 2.52 -4.91
CA SER A 247 -17.51 2.04 -5.28
C SER A 247 -17.46 0.68 -5.96
N ASP A 248 -18.58 -0.03 -5.95
CA ASP A 248 -18.76 -1.17 -6.84
C ASP A 248 -18.91 -0.69 -8.31
N THR A 249 -19.06 -1.64 -9.24
CA THR A 249 -19.25 -1.35 -10.67
C THR A 249 -20.63 -0.76 -11.00
N ASN A 250 -21.59 -0.84 -10.09
CA ASN A 250 -22.92 -0.24 -10.23
C ASN A 250 -22.95 1.22 -9.72
N GLY A 251 -21.85 1.70 -9.14
CA GLY A 251 -21.73 3.03 -8.56
C GLY A 251 -22.14 3.12 -7.09
N ASN A 252 -22.47 2.01 -6.43
CA ASN A 252 -22.77 2.01 -5.00
C ASN A 252 -21.48 2.29 -4.22
N VAL A 253 -21.51 3.31 -3.37
CA VAL A 253 -20.36 3.67 -2.54
C VAL A 253 -20.14 2.61 -1.48
N ILE A 254 -18.95 2.03 -1.49
CA ILE A 254 -18.49 1.06 -0.50
C ILE A 254 -17.70 1.76 0.59
N ALA A 255 -16.88 2.76 0.25
CA ALA A 255 -16.07 3.48 1.22
C ALA A 255 -15.77 4.91 0.78
N VAL A 256 -15.59 5.81 1.76
CA VAL A 256 -15.16 7.19 1.54
C VAL A 256 -14.08 7.54 2.57
N SER A 257 -13.04 8.23 2.12
CA SER A 257 -12.07 8.94 2.95
C SER A 257 -11.96 10.36 2.41
N ASP A 258 -12.42 11.32 3.20
CA ASP A 258 -12.53 12.76 2.92
C ASP A 258 -11.90 13.57 4.06
N LEU A 259 -10.65 13.22 4.39
CA LEU A 259 -9.92 13.81 5.51
C LEU A 259 -9.10 15.01 5.04
N ASP A 260 -9.26 16.12 5.76
CA ASP A 260 -8.51 17.36 5.49
C ASP A 260 -7.15 17.39 6.23
N THR A 261 -7.03 16.69 7.36
CA THR A 261 -5.83 16.73 8.23
C THR A 261 -4.99 15.45 8.18
N TYR A 262 -5.52 14.37 7.60
CA TYR A 262 -4.81 13.10 7.43
C TYR A 262 -4.68 12.76 5.96
N ILE A 263 -3.75 11.86 5.65
CA ILE A 263 -3.68 11.30 4.31
C ILE A 263 -4.85 10.34 4.11
N ASN A 264 -5.54 10.48 2.98
CA ASN A 264 -6.71 9.69 2.68
C ASN A 264 -6.33 8.24 2.38
N TRP A 265 -6.87 7.30 3.15
CA TRP A 265 -6.71 5.89 2.85
C TRP A 265 -7.87 5.06 3.39
N VAL A 266 -8.08 3.91 2.75
CA VAL A 266 -9.03 2.90 3.22
C VAL A 266 -8.38 1.53 3.17
N GLN A 267 -8.86 0.62 4.02
CA GLN A 267 -8.53 -0.79 3.90
C GLN A 267 -9.81 -1.63 3.90
N ILE A 268 -9.87 -2.57 2.96
CA ILE A 268 -11.05 -3.38 2.68
C ILE A 268 -10.59 -4.82 2.46
N GLU A 269 -11.29 -5.77 3.07
CA GLU A 269 -11.20 -7.17 2.68
C GLU A 269 -12.11 -7.37 1.46
N ILE A 270 -11.52 -7.80 0.35
CA ILE A 270 -12.21 -7.92 -0.93
C ILE A 270 -12.21 -9.39 -1.34
N PRO A 271 -13.39 -10.01 -1.59
CA PRO A 271 -13.47 -11.36 -2.10
C PRO A 271 -12.82 -11.50 -3.49
N ALA A 272 -12.36 -12.72 -3.80
CA ALA A 272 -11.87 -13.03 -5.15
C ALA A 272 -12.91 -12.68 -6.24
N GLN A 273 -12.40 -12.24 -7.39
CA GLN A 273 -13.16 -11.85 -8.58
C GLN A 273 -14.15 -10.68 -8.36
N THR A 274 -13.93 -9.87 -7.32
CA THR A 274 -14.72 -8.66 -7.08
C THR A 274 -14.08 -7.47 -7.79
N SER A 275 -14.84 -6.80 -8.66
CA SER A 275 -14.43 -5.57 -9.33
C SER A 275 -14.93 -4.34 -8.57
N LEU A 276 -14.04 -3.37 -8.43
CA LEU A 276 -14.25 -2.11 -7.74
C LEU A 276 -13.73 -0.95 -8.58
N VAL A 277 -14.11 0.27 -8.18
CA VAL A 277 -13.60 1.51 -8.76
C VAL A 277 -13.08 2.38 -7.63
N ALA A 278 -11.80 2.73 -7.69
CA ALA A 278 -11.23 3.78 -6.85
C ALA A 278 -11.43 5.13 -7.56
N LYS A 279 -12.07 6.06 -6.88
CA LYS A 279 -12.41 7.38 -7.39
C LYS A 279 -11.67 8.47 -6.62
N VAL A 280 -11.09 9.41 -7.34
CA VAL A 280 -10.35 10.54 -6.78
C VAL A 280 -10.98 11.83 -7.28
N GLN A 281 -11.22 12.76 -6.37
CA GLN A 281 -11.74 14.08 -6.68
C GLN A 281 -10.94 15.11 -5.90
N CYS A 282 -10.43 16.15 -6.56
CA CYS A 282 -9.90 17.32 -5.88
C CYS A 282 -11.08 18.15 -5.35
N THR A 283 -11.10 18.44 -4.06
CA THR A 283 -12.18 19.22 -3.42
C THR A 283 -11.74 20.65 -3.11
N TYR A 284 -10.44 20.88 -3.00
CA TYR A 284 -9.85 22.19 -2.75
C TYR A 284 -8.41 22.23 -3.26
N SER A 285 -8.00 23.40 -3.74
CA SER A 285 -6.59 23.72 -3.97
C SER A 285 -6.31 25.15 -3.54
N GLY A 286 -5.33 25.32 -2.67
CA GLY A 286 -4.82 26.63 -2.24
C GLY A 286 -3.75 27.19 -3.17
N GLN A 287 -3.53 26.58 -4.34
CA GLN A 287 -2.43 26.89 -5.25
C GLN A 287 -2.91 26.97 -6.72
N MET A 288 -2.13 27.58 -7.62
CA MET A 288 -2.53 27.89 -9.00
C MET A 288 -1.98 26.92 -10.07
N LEU A 289 -1.24 25.90 -9.63
CA LEU A 289 -0.79 24.76 -10.43
C LEU A 289 -1.87 23.67 -10.42
N THR A 290 -1.66 22.66 -11.24
CA THR A 290 -2.55 21.51 -11.33
C THR A 290 -2.55 20.71 -10.03
N SER A 291 -3.69 20.13 -9.66
CA SER A 291 -3.81 19.32 -8.43
C SER A 291 -3.45 17.88 -8.73
N SER A 292 -2.18 17.52 -8.50
CA SER A 292 -1.66 16.18 -8.79
C SER A 292 -1.64 15.31 -7.54
N TYR A 293 -1.84 14.01 -7.74
CA TYR A 293 -1.93 13.03 -6.67
C TYR A 293 -1.35 11.67 -7.09
N ARG A 294 -1.11 10.82 -6.09
CA ARG A 294 -0.72 9.42 -6.26
C ARG A 294 -1.77 8.53 -5.62
N LEU A 295 -2.45 7.74 -6.44
CA LEU A 295 -3.33 6.68 -5.97
C LEU A 295 -2.54 5.38 -5.93
N ILE A 296 -2.45 4.75 -4.76
CA ILE A 296 -1.68 3.52 -4.55
C ILE A 296 -2.62 2.44 -4.03
N VAL A 297 -2.76 1.34 -4.78
CA VAL A 297 -3.61 0.20 -4.47
C VAL A 297 -2.72 -1.01 -4.18
N THR A 298 -2.66 -1.42 -2.91
CA THR A 298 -1.78 -2.51 -2.43
C THR A 298 -2.59 -3.68 -1.88
N GLY A 299 -2.52 -4.82 -2.57
CA GLY A 299 -3.08 -6.10 -2.17
C GLY A 299 -2.12 -6.92 -1.31
N SER A 300 -2.65 -7.59 -0.30
CA SER A 300 -1.88 -8.38 0.66
C SER A 300 -1.54 -9.80 0.22
N SER A 301 -2.25 -10.36 -0.78
CA SER A 301 -2.37 -11.80 -1.09
C SER A 301 -3.27 -12.63 -0.15
N GLU A 302 -3.74 -13.77 -0.66
CA GLU A 302 -4.69 -14.65 0.05
C GLU A 302 -4.17 -15.16 1.40
N ILE A 303 -2.88 -15.48 1.47
CA ILE A 303 -2.23 -15.98 2.67
C ILE A 303 -2.21 -14.95 3.81
N LEU A 304 -2.22 -13.65 3.50
CA LEU A 304 -2.16 -12.54 4.46
C LEU A 304 -3.51 -11.82 4.63
N SER A 305 -4.60 -12.48 4.24
CA SER A 305 -5.96 -11.93 4.30
C SER A 305 -6.62 -12.02 5.68
N LYS A 306 -6.07 -12.80 6.60
CA LYS A 306 -6.63 -13.02 7.96
C LYS A 306 -6.30 -11.86 8.88
N THR A 307 -7.17 -11.62 9.85
CA THR A 307 -6.93 -10.70 10.96
C THR A 307 -7.64 -11.17 12.23
N GLU A 308 -7.04 -10.88 13.37
CA GLU A 308 -7.69 -10.97 14.69
C GLU A 308 -8.16 -9.60 15.19
N ILE A 309 -7.88 -8.53 14.44
CA ILE A 309 -8.14 -7.16 14.85
C ILE A 309 -9.60 -6.82 14.54
N THR A 310 -10.32 -6.35 15.55
CA THR A 310 -11.70 -5.88 15.45
C THR A 310 -11.83 -4.52 16.15
N GLY A 311 -12.92 -3.80 15.90
CA GLY A 311 -13.19 -2.49 16.50
C GLY A 311 -14.07 -1.63 15.59
N ASP A 312 -14.50 -0.48 16.10
CA ASP A 312 -15.42 0.41 15.37
C ASP A 312 -14.78 1.07 14.14
N HIS A 313 -13.44 1.06 14.07
CA HIS A 313 -12.71 1.47 12.88
C HIS A 313 -12.85 0.49 11.72
N ILE A 314 -13.43 -0.71 11.91
CA ILE A 314 -13.63 -1.70 10.85
C ILE A 314 -15.12 -1.82 10.55
N SER A 315 -15.56 -1.29 9.42
CA SER A 315 -16.88 -1.59 8.87
C SER A 315 -16.84 -2.86 8.02
N THR A 316 -17.81 -3.75 8.21
CA THR A 316 -17.97 -4.93 7.35
C THR A 316 -18.53 -4.54 6.00
N TRP A 317 -18.03 -5.19 4.95
CA TRP A 317 -18.64 -5.13 3.63
C TRP A 317 -20.04 -5.75 3.72
N LYS A 318 -21.09 -4.99 3.41
CA LYS A 318 -22.45 -5.52 3.27
C LYS A 318 -22.74 -5.64 1.79
N ASN A 319 -22.90 -6.88 1.32
CA ASN A 319 -23.42 -7.17 -0.02
C ASN A 319 -24.84 -6.67 -0.18
#